data_AF-Q73L62-F1
#
_entry.id   AF-Q73L62-F1
#
_cell.length_a   1.000
_cell.length_b   1.000
_cell.length_c   1.000
_cell.angle_alpha   90.00
_cell.angle_beta   90.00
_cell.angle_gamma   90.00
#
_symmetry.space_group_name_H-M   'P 1'
#
loop_
_entity.id
_entity.type
_entity.pdbx_description
1 polymer ?
#
loop_
_entity_poly.entity_id
_entity_poly.type
_entity_poly.pdbx_seq_one_letter_code
_entity_poly.pdbx_strand_id
1 'polypeptide(L)'
;MMEESKKLFITILLAAGLLTAVAATENAGRAVLGISPHEKEITVTAVTADGSPVQVEGCTVTEFPSGEETVLTATGTKVVLKGALIELFCYANKLTALDVRGLTALQELYCQDNMLTSLDIRELTGLHTLYCGNNRLTALDIRGLTALRKLYCNSNEIASLDVRGLTALQTLYCDNNRLSSLDVRHLTALQWLDCHFNKLTSLDVQGLPALQVLECSDNQLTLLDVQGLPALQKLYCQDNKITSLDVRGLTSLQVLMCYDNRLTALNVRRLTALQELNCSSNAIASIDVRGLTALQVLYCDNNRLTSLDVQGLTALQELACSDNQLTALNVQGLPALQALGFQDNRLEEDALIRILNSLPDRKTDEEGLAVLYSEGEKLPKESGSAVPASAEFRAAFKAAKQKNWKLYMQTEDGDGTEIRLQEE
;
A
#
# COMPACT_ATOMS: atom_id res chain seq x y z
N MET A 1 -41.96 -28.74 34.76
CA MET A 1 -40.82 -28.84 33.83
C MET A 1 -40.43 -27.52 33.16
N MET A 2 -41.35 -26.60 32.86
CA MET A 2 -41.01 -25.33 32.18
C MET A 2 -40.46 -24.22 33.12
N GLU A 3 -40.69 -24.36 34.43
CA GLU A 3 -40.33 -23.36 35.45
C GLU A 3 -38.96 -23.62 36.09
N GLU A 4 -38.54 -24.88 36.19
CA GLU A 4 -37.16 -25.25 36.60
C GLU A 4 -36.13 -24.96 35.52
N SER A 5 -36.47 -25.12 34.23
CA SER A 5 -35.57 -24.71 33.14
C SER A 5 -35.33 -23.20 33.09
N LYS A 6 -36.28 -22.36 33.53
CA LYS A 6 -36.08 -20.90 33.61
C LYS A 6 -35.19 -20.49 34.78
N LYS A 7 -35.29 -21.17 35.94
CA LYS A 7 -34.37 -20.94 37.07
C LYS A 7 -32.94 -21.38 36.74
N LEU A 8 -32.76 -22.54 36.09
CA LEU A 8 -31.45 -23.01 35.64
C LEU A 8 -30.81 -22.07 34.59
N PHE A 9 -31.60 -21.52 33.67
CA PHE A 9 -31.11 -20.55 32.68
C PHE A 9 -30.69 -19.21 33.30
N ILE A 10 -31.43 -18.70 34.29
CA ILE A 10 -31.11 -17.44 34.98
C ILE A 10 -29.89 -17.61 35.91
N THR A 11 -29.74 -18.77 36.56
CA THR A 11 -28.55 -19.07 37.38
C THR A 11 -27.29 -19.25 36.54
N ILE A 12 -27.40 -19.80 35.32
CA ILE A 12 -26.26 -19.91 34.38
C ILE A 12 -25.87 -18.54 33.80
N LEU A 13 -26.82 -17.65 33.53
CA LEU A 13 -26.53 -16.26 33.09
C LEU A 13 -25.89 -15.41 34.20
N LEU A 14 -26.32 -15.56 35.45
CA LEU A 14 -25.68 -14.91 36.60
C LEU A 14 -24.28 -15.49 36.88
N ALA A 15 -24.07 -16.79 36.70
CA ALA A 15 -22.75 -17.41 36.84
C ALA A 15 -21.76 -17.01 35.72
N ALA A 16 -22.21 -16.88 34.47
CA ALA A 16 -21.38 -16.42 33.36
C ALA A 16 -21.06 -14.91 33.45
N GLY A 17 -22.01 -14.10 33.94
CA GLY A 17 -21.79 -12.69 34.24
C GLY A 17 -20.89 -12.46 35.45
N LEU A 18 -20.95 -13.32 36.48
CA LEU A 18 -19.99 -13.29 37.59
C LEU A 18 -18.61 -13.83 37.19
N LEU A 19 -18.49 -14.89 36.37
CA LEU A 19 -17.16 -15.39 35.95
C LEU A 19 -16.39 -14.38 35.10
N THR A 20 -17.09 -13.62 34.24
CA THR A 20 -16.47 -12.54 33.45
C THR A 20 -16.09 -11.34 34.32
N ALA A 21 -16.92 -10.97 35.30
CA ALA A 21 -16.60 -9.90 36.25
C ALA A 21 -15.51 -10.28 37.28
N VAL A 22 -15.45 -11.55 37.72
CA VAL A 22 -14.44 -12.04 38.68
C VAL A 22 -13.05 -12.15 38.02
N ALA A 23 -12.99 -12.53 36.74
CA ALA A 23 -11.74 -12.51 35.98
C ALA A 23 -11.20 -11.08 35.74
N ALA A 24 -12.08 -10.08 35.59
CA ALA A 24 -11.69 -8.68 35.43
C ALA A 24 -11.03 -8.10 36.70
N THR A 25 -11.42 -8.57 37.90
CA THR A 25 -10.79 -8.16 39.15
C THR A 25 -9.44 -8.83 39.45
N GLU A 26 -9.14 -9.99 38.85
CA GLU A 26 -7.85 -10.69 39.03
C GLU A 26 -6.70 -10.13 38.17
N ASN A 27 -7.02 -9.38 37.11
CA ASN A 27 -6.05 -8.86 36.14
C ASN A 27 -5.72 -7.37 36.29
N ALA A 28 -6.21 -6.68 37.33
CA ALA A 28 -5.89 -5.28 37.56
C ALA A 28 -4.37 -5.07 37.60
N GLY A 29 -3.84 -4.30 36.62
CA GLY A 29 -2.40 -4.00 36.52
C GLY A 29 -1.53 -5.18 36.07
N ARG A 30 -2.07 -6.19 35.37
CA ARG A 30 -1.31 -7.37 34.91
C ARG A 30 -1.48 -7.61 33.40
N ALA A 31 -0.38 -7.81 32.69
CA ALA A 31 -0.39 -8.39 31.34
C ALA A 31 0.00 -9.88 31.43
N VAL A 32 -0.73 -10.78 30.78
CA VAL A 32 -0.39 -12.21 30.73
C VAL A 32 -0.05 -12.60 29.30
N LEU A 33 1.21 -13.01 29.10
CA LEU A 33 1.77 -13.43 27.82
C LEU A 33 1.76 -14.96 27.76
N GLY A 34 1.02 -15.51 26.80
CA GLY A 34 0.98 -16.94 26.50
C GLY A 34 2.09 -17.30 25.52
N ILE A 35 3.02 -18.15 25.94
CA ILE A 35 4.24 -18.48 25.20
C ILE A 35 4.18 -19.92 24.72
N SER A 36 4.73 -20.17 23.53
CA SER A 36 4.92 -21.52 23.00
C SER A 36 5.69 -22.42 23.99
N PRO A 37 5.38 -23.72 24.10
CA PRO A 37 6.17 -24.65 24.91
C PRO A 37 7.65 -24.77 24.47
N HIS A 38 7.94 -24.46 23.21
CA HIS A 38 9.26 -24.65 22.58
C HIS A 38 10.11 -23.39 22.54
N GLU A 39 9.52 -22.21 22.68
CA GLU A 39 10.22 -20.93 22.72
C GLU A 39 10.18 -20.43 24.16
N LYS A 40 11.34 -20.26 24.80
CA LYS A 40 11.41 -19.83 26.20
C LYS A 40 11.95 -18.43 26.34
N GLU A 41 12.61 -17.89 25.33
CA GLU A 41 13.08 -16.52 25.33
C GLU A 41 12.01 -15.64 24.68
N ILE A 42 11.63 -14.59 25.39
CA ILE A 42 10.80 -13.51 24.84
C ILE A 42 11.50 -12.18 25.09
N THR A 43 11.42 -11.28 24.12
CA THR A 43 11.91 -9.91 24.25
C THR A 43 10.73 -8.99 24.52
N VAL A 44 10.78 -8.26 25.63
CA VAL A 44 9.72 -7.32 26.00
C VAL A 44 10.30 -5.98 26.43
N THR A 45 9.56 -4.92 26.14
CA THR A 45 9.74 -3.60 26.77
C THR A 45 8.41 -3.22 27.37
N ALA A 46 8.42 -2.71 28.60
CA ALA A 46 7.20 -2.19 29.22
C ALA A 46 7.54 -0.95 30.05
N VAL A 47 6.66 0.05 30.00
CA VAL A 47 6.83 1.32 30.70
C VAL A 47 5.76 1.44 31.78
N THR A 48 6.19 1.70 33.02
CA THR A 48 5.30 2.02 34.14
C THR A 48 5.13 3.54 34.27
N ALA A 49 3.93 3.98 34.65
CA ALA A 49 3.62 5.40 34.81
C ALA A 49 4.50 6.13 35.84
N ASP A 50 5.01 5.40 36.85
CA ASP A 50 5.82 5.92 37.94
C ASP A 50 7.33 5.65 37.79
N GLY A 51 7.74 4.99 36.71
CA GLY A 51 9.14 4.59 36.45
C GLY A 51 9.62 3.43 37.33
N SER A 52 8.73 2.78 38.09
CA SER A 52 9.07 1.60 38.89
C SER A 52 9.42 0.39 38.01
N PRO A 53 10.33 -0.51 38.44
CA PRO A 53 10.61 -1.75 37.71
C PRO A 53 9.35 -2.57 37.47
N VAL A 54 9.24 -3.16 36.28
CA VAL A 54 8.14 -4.05 35.89
C VAL A 54 8.34 -5.38 36.60
N GLN A 55 7.35 -5.78 37.41
CA GLN A 55 7.42 -7.05 38.13
C GLN A 55 7.04 -8.19 37.19
N VAL A 56 7.74 -9.33 37.31
CA VAL A 56 7.58 -10.49 36.42
C VAL A 56 7.32 -11.77 37.22
N GLU A 57 6.35 -12.55 36.79
CA GLU A 57 6.17 -13.94 37.21
C GLU A 57 6.27 -14.88 36.01
N GLY A 58 6.67 -16.13 36.26
CA GLY A 58 6.82 -17.14 35.21
C GLY A 58 8.13 -17.04 34.42
N CYS A 59 9.12 -16.30 34.93
CA CYS A 59 10.47 -16.17 34.37
C CYS A 59 11.55 -16.55 35.38
N THR A 60 12.80 -16.60 34.91
CA THR A 60 14.01 -16.76 35.75
C THR A 60 14.34 -15.51 36.57
N VAL A 61 13.81 -14.36 36.17
CA VAL A 61 13.91 -13.07 36.88
C VAL A 61 12.56 -12.68 37.47
N THR A 62 12.58 -11.84 38.51
CA THR A 62 11.37 -11.36 39.20
C THR A 62 10.97 -9.94 38.80
N GLU A 63 11.85 -9.18 38.14
CA GLU A 63 11.58 -7.82 37.66
C GLU A 63 12.59 -7.43 36.57
N PHE A 64 12.28 -6.37 35.83
CA PHE A 64 13.21 -5.69 34.92
C PHE A 64 12.95 -4.17 34.89
N PRO A 65 13.93 -3.35 34.47
CA PRO A 65 13.77 -1.89 34.44
C PRO A 65 12.66 -1.42 33.50
N SER A 66 11.88 -0.41 33.92
CA SER A 66 10.87 0.21 33.07
C SER A 66 11.51 0.93 31.88
N GLY A 67 10.98 0.69 30.68
CA GLY A 67 11.43 1.32 29.44
C GLY A 67 12.69 0.73 28.82
N GLU A 68 13.25 -0.35 29.38
CA GLU A 68 14.37 -1.07 28.79
C GLU A 68 13.92 -2.35 28.09
N GLU A 69 14.40 -2.57 26.87
CA GLU A 69 14.21 -3.83 26.16
C GLU A 69 14.93 -4.95 26.90
N THR A 70 14.18 -5.97 27.29
CA THR A 70 14.66 -7.05 28.16
C THR A 70 14.31 -8.40 27.56
N VAL A 71 15.30 -9.29 27.47
CA VAL A 71 15.09 -10.70 27.16
C VAL A 71 14.75 -11.43 28.46
N LEU A 72 13.55 -12.03 28.50
CA LEU A 72 13.08 -12.84 29.61
C LEU A 72 13.11 -14.32 29.22
N THR A 73 13.67 -15.15 30.10
CA THR A 73 13.59 -16.61 29.96
C THR A 73 12.40 -17.14 30.77
N ALA A 74 11.35 -17.58 30.09
CA ALA A 74 10.16 -18.17 30.68
C ALA A 74 10.46 -19.54 31.31
N THR A 75 9.93 -19.78 32.51
CA THR A 75 10.01 -21.08 33.20
C THR A 75 8.82 -22.00 32.86
N GLY A 76 7.76 -21.44 32.28
CA GLY A 76 6.53 -22.14 31.89
C GLY A 76 6.03 -21.71 30.52
N THR A 77 4.71 -21.78 30.31
CA THR A 77 4.03 -21.30 29.08
C THR A 77 3.33 -19.96 29.30
N LYS A 78 3.55 -19.34 30.45
CA LYS A 78 2.93 -18.08 30.85
C LYS A 78 3.97 -17.19 31.49
N VAL A 79 4.00 -15.94 31.07
CA VAL A 79 4.74 -14.85 31.72
C VAL A 79 3.75 -13.77 32.09
N VAL A 80 3.86 -13.28 33.32
CA VAL A 80 2.97 -12.24 33.83
C VAL A 80 3.79 -11.00 34.12
N LEU A 81 3.47 -9.90 33.46
CA LEU A 81 4.05 -8.58 33.75
C LEU A 81 3.08 -7.82 34.66
N LYS A 82 3.58 -7.17 35.70
CA LYS A 82 2.77 -6.36 36.60
C LYS A 82 3.35 -4.97 36.81
N GLY A 83 2.45 -4.01 36.99
CA GLY A 83 2.78 -2.61 37.24
C GLY A 83 1.69 -1.69 36.69
N ALA A 84 1.83 -0.40 36.95
CA ALA A 84 0.99 0.62 36.33
C ALA A 84 1.42 0.86 34.86
N LEU A 85 1.25 -0.16 34.01
CA LEU A 85 1.75 -0.16 32.63
C LEU A 85 1.01 0.89 31.77
N ILE A 86 1.80 1.74 31.10
CA ILE A 86 1.32 2.71 30.11
C ILE A 86 1.75 2.34 28.69
N GLU A 87 2.83 1.58 28.53
CA GLU A 87 3.28 1.06 27.24
C GLU A 87 3.68 -0.41 27.38
N LEU A 88 3.33 -1.22 26.38
CA LEU A 88 3.71 -2.62 26.32
C LEU A 88 4.14 -3.00 24.90
N PHE A 89 5.41 -3.40 24.77
CA PHE A 89 6.02 -3.93 23.56
C PHE A 89 6.31 -5.41 23.78
N CYS A 90 5.58 -6.26 23.08
CA CYS A 90 5.69 -7.71 23.13
C CYS A 90 5.59 -8.34 21.74
N TYR A 91 5.98 -7.59 20.71
CA TYR A 91 6.00 -8.03 19.31
C TYR A 91 7.07 -9.10 19.05
N ALA A 92 6.95 -9.83 17.94
CA ALA A 92 7.95 -10.82 17.48
C ALA A 92 8.30 -11.95 18.47
N ASN A 93 7.37 -12.35 19.33
CA ASN A 93 7.60 -13.33 20.40
C ASN A 93 6.90 -14.69 20.18
N LYS A 94 6.25 -14.88 19.01
CA LYS A 94 5.43 -16.07 18.72
C LYS A 94 4.37 -16.33 19.81
N LEU A 95 3.86 -15.28 20.46
CA LEU A 95 2.85 -15.39 21.51
C LEU A 95 1.59 -16.03 20.96
N THR A 96 1.05 -17.00 21.70
CA THR A 96 -0.20 -17.70 21.34
C THR A 96 -1.41 -17.07 22.01
N ALA A 97 -1.21 -16.31 23.09
CA ALA A 97 -2.24 -15.55 23.77
C ALA A 97 -1.65 -14.28 24.40
N LEU A 98 -2.49 -13.25 24.53
CA LEU A 98 -2.17 -12.02 25.23
C LEU A 98 -3.41 -11.55 25.96
N ASP A 99 -3.32 -11.45 27.29
CA ASP A 99 -4.37 -10.90 28.13
C ASP A 99 -3.88 -9.58 28.72
N VAL A 100 -4.54 -8.49 28.33
CA VAL A 100 -4.25 -7.11 28.76
C VAL A 100 -5.46 -6.47 29.43
N ARG A 101 -6.48 -7.27 29.76
CA ARG A 101 -7.69 -6.77 30.43
C ARG A 101 -7.31 -6.13 31.77
N GLY A 102 -8.01 -5.06 32.16
CA GLY A 102 -7.69 -4.30 33.36
C GLY A 102 -6.49 -3.34 33.26
N LEU A 103 -5.70 -3.34 32.18
CA LEU A 103 -4.64 -2.34 31.94
C LEU A 103 -5.21 -1.00 31.43
N THR A 104 -6.19 -0.44 32.15
CA THR A 104 -6.94 0.75 31.73
C THR A 104 -6.09 2.01 31.50
N ALA A 105 -4.87 2.06 32.05
CA ALA A 105 -3.90 3.14 31.85
C ALA A 105 -3.03 2.96 30.58
N LEU A 106 -3.13 1.82 29.88
CA LEU A 106 -2.31 1.53 28.72
C LEU A 106 -2.64 2.49 27.57
N GLN A 107 -1.59 3.13 27.05
CA GLN A 107 -1.62 4.16 26.01
C GLN A 107 -1.09 3.60 24.68
N GLU A 108 -0.07 2.75 24.74
CA GLU A 108 0.49 2.07 23.58
C GLU A 108 0.62 0.57 23.77
N LEU A 109 0.19 -0.19 22.75
CA LEU A 109 0.31 -1.65 22.72
C LEU A 109 0.90 -2.09 21.37
N TYR A 110 2.06 -2.73 21.43
CA TYR A 110 2.74 -3.33 20.28
C TYR A 110 2.82 -4.84 20.50
N CYS A 111 1.98 -5.58 19.79
CA CYS A 111 1.89 -7.03 19.84
C CYS A 111 1.89 -7.68 18.43
N GLN A 112 2.42 -6.97 17.44
CA GLN A 112 2.56 -7.47 16.07
C GLN A 112 3.54 -8.67 15.99
N ASP A 113 3.50 -9.40 14.87
CA ASP A 113 4.40 -10.54 14.60
C ASP A 113 4.32 -11.65 15.67
N ASN A 114 3.08 -12.03 16.02
CA ASN A 114 2.78 -13.08 16.97
C ASN A 114 1.84 -14.12 16.36
N MET A 115 1.28 -15.02 17.17
CA MET A 115 0.33 -16.06 16.75
C MET A 115 -1.03 -15.87 17.42
N LEU A 116 -1.39 -14.63 17.78
CA LEU A 116 -2.63 -14.33 18.49
C LEU A 116 -3.83 -14.61 17.60
N THR A 117 -4.78 -15.38 18.12
CA THR A 117 -6.07 -15.67 17.46
C THR A 117 -7.20 -14.78 17.97
N SER A 118 -7.00 -14.13 19.12
CA SER A 118 -7.91 -13.17 19.73
C SER A 118 -7.12 -12.15 20.54
N LEU A 119 -7.70 -10.96 20.71
CA LEU A 119 -7.15 -9.87 21.50
C LEU A 119 -8.30 -9.06 22.11
N ASP A 120 -8.44 -9.10 23.43
CA ASP A 120 -9.49 -8.35 24.14
C ASP A 120 -8.92 -7.06 24.73
N ILE A 121 -9.30 -5.94 24.15
CA ILE A 121 -8.77 -4.60 24.43
C ILE A 121 -9.87 -3.58 24.76
N ARG A 122 -11.11 -4.04 24.96
CA ARG A 122 -12.28 -3.16 25.10
C ARG A 122 -12.23 -2.22 26.31
N GLU A 123 -11.44 -2.57 27.31
CA GLU A 123 -11.24 -1.77 28.53
C GLU A 123 -10.08 -0.76 28.41
N LEU A 124 -9.28 -0.82 27.34
CA LEU A 124 -8.10 0.03 27.15
C LEU A 124 -8.48 1.42 26.61
N THR A 125 -9.40 2.11 27.27
CA THR A 125 -9.99 3.36 26.75
C THR A 125 -8.99 4.52 26.59
N GLY A 126 -7.83 4.44 27.23
CA GLY A 126 -6.71 5.39 27.08
C GLY A 126 -5.79 5.10 25.89
N LEU A 127 -5.98 3.98 25.18
CA LEU A 127 -5.10 3.52 24.12
C LEU A 127 -5.17 4.47 22.92
N HIS A 128 -4.03 5.08 22.55
CA HIS A 128 -3.92 5.93 21.37
C HIS A 128 -3.13 5.28 20.23
N THR A 129 -2.32 4.26 20.54
CA THR A 129 -1.51 3.53 19.57
C THR A 129 -1.71 2.02 19.73
N LEU A 130 -2.14 1.34 18.68
CA LEU A 130 -2.27 -0.11 18.64
C LEU A 130 -1.58 -0.69 17.40
N TYR A 131 -0.58 -1.55 17.63
CA TYR A 131 0.01 -2.41 16.61
C TYR A 131 -0.29 -3.88 16.96
N CYS A 132 -1.21 -4.48 16.20
CA CYS A 132 -1.59 -5.89 16.31
C CYS A 132 -1.54 -6.63 14.97
N GLY A 133 -0.82 -6.08 13.99
CA GLY A 133 -0.63 -6.70 12.68
C GLY A 133 0.14 -8.03 12.71
N ASN A 134 0.19 -8.74 11.58
CA ASN A 134 0.89 -10.03 11.44
C ASN A 134 0.54 -11.02 12.57
N ASN A 135 -0.74 -11.28 12.73
CA ASN A 135 -1.29 -12.23 13.69
C ASN A 135 -2.32 -13.13 12.98
N ARG A 136 -3.19 -13.80 13.74
CA ARG A 136 -4.28 -14.65 13.21
C ARG A 136 -5.64 -14.21 13.75
N LEU A 137 -5.80 -12.90 14.00
CA LEU A 137 -7.03 -12.34 14.53
C LEU A 137 -8.14 -12.47 13.50
N THR A 138 -9.26 -13.07 13.89
CA THR A 138 -10.46 -13.19 13.03
C THR A 138 -11.47 -12.07 13.27
N ALA A 139 -11.36 -11.40 14.42
CA ALA A 139 -12.15 -10.25 14.81
C ALA A 139 -11.33 -9.35 15.74
N LEU A 140 -11.64 -8.06 15.74
CA LEU A 140 -11.03 -7.06 16.60
C LEU A 140 -12.09 -6.07 17.05
N ASP A 141 -12.42 -6.07 18.35
CA ASP A 141 -13.42 -5.16 18.92
C ASP A 141 -12.74 -3.91 19.50
N ILE A 142 -12.81 -2.83 18.74
CA ILE A 142 -12.21 -1.51 19.06
C ILE A 142 -13.27 -0.47 19.39
N ARG A 143 -14.53 -0.89 19.57
CA ARG A 143 -15.61 0.05 19.90
C ARG A 143 -15.34 0.68 21.27
N GLY A 144 -15.49 2.00 21.33
CA GLY A 144 -15.25 2.77 22.56
C GLY A 144 -13.80 3.19 22.79
N LEU A 145 -12.85 2.76 21.96
CA LEU A 145 -11.45 3.19 22.04
C LEU A 145 -11.24 4.56 21.39
N THR A 146 -12.01 5.56 21.83
CA THR A 146 -12.12 6.88 21.18
C THR A 146 -10.83 7.71 21.21
N ALA A 147 -9.84 7.31 22.01
CA ALA A 147 -8.51 7.91 22.06
C ALA A 147 -7.57 7.42 20.94
N LEU A 148 -7.92 6.35 20.21
CA LEU A 148 -7.10 5.79 19.15
C LEU A 148 -6.78 6.83 18.07
N ARG A 149 -5.48 7.00 17.82
CA ARG A 149 -4.92 7.83 16.74
C ARG A 149 -4.27 6.97 15.66
N LYS A 150 -3.68 5.84 16.04
CA LYS A 150 -2.98 4.92 15.16
C LYS A 150 -3.44 3.50 15.39
N LEU A 151 -3.93 2.86 14.32
CA LEU A 151 -4.34 1.47 14.33
C LEU A 151 -3.66 0.71 13.19
N TYR A 152 -2.84 -0.27 13.54
CA TYR A 152 -2.19 -1.20 12.62
C TYR A 152 -2.68 -2.62 12.94
N CYS A 153 -3.64 -3.10 12.16
CA CYS A 153 -4.25 -4.42 12.28
C CYS A 153 -4.09 -5.26 10.99
N ASN A 154 -3.14 -4.87 10.16
CA ASN A 154 -2.82 -5.49 8.88
C ASN A 154 -2.35 -6.94 8.99
N SER A 155 -2.43 -7.71 7.90
CA SER A 155 -1.98 -9.12 7.87
C SER A 155 -2.61 -9.96 8.98
N ASN A 156 -3.93 -10.01 8.99
CA ASN A 156 -4.75 -10.81 9.90
C ASN A 156 -5.85 -11.54 9.10
N GLU A 157 -6.84 -12.12 9.80
CA GLU A 157 -7.98 -12.81 9.19
C GLU A 157 -9.30 -12.06 9.45
N ILE A 158 -9.25 -10.75 9.70
CA ILE A 158 -10.40 -9.94 10.12
C ILE A 158 -11.39 -9.81 8.96
N ALA A 159 -12.63 -10.26 9.20
CA ALA A 159 -13.70 -10.20 8.19
C ALA A 159 -14.54 -8.90 8.26
N SER A 160 -14.54 -8.23 9.42
CA SER A 160 -15.27 -6.98 9.65
C SER A 160 -14.56 -6.13 10.68
N LEU A 161 -14.47 -4.82 10.44
CA LEU A 161 -13.86 -3.85 11.34
C LEU A 161 -14.82 -2.68 11.55
N ASP A 162 -15.23 -2.47 12.80
CA ASP A 162 -16.11 -1.35 13.17
C ASP A 162 -15.29 -0.19 13.73
N VAL A 163 -15.01 0.79 12.88
CA VAL A 163 -14.23 2.00 13.22
C VAL A 163 -15.12 3.18 13.62
N ARG A 164 -16.43 2.97 13.81
CA ARG A 164 -17.34 4.07 14.16
C ARG A 164 -17.00 4.63 15.54
N GLY A 165 -16.99 5.96 15.63
CA GLY A 165 -16.65 6.68 16.86
C GLY A 165 -15.16 6.92 17.09
N LEU A 166 -14.27 6.37 16.25
CA LEU A 166 -12.83 6.61 16.33
C LEU A 166 -12.44 7.94 15.67
N THR A 167 -13.09 9.04 16.04
CA THR A 167 -12.96 10.34 15.35
C THR A 167 -11.57 10.98 15.49
N ALA A 168 -10.74 10.50 16.43
CA ALA A 168 -9.35 10.91 16.60
C ALA A 168 -8.36 10.11 15.73
N LEU A 169 -8.82 9.08 15.00
CA LEU A 169 -7.97 8.21 14.20
C LEU A 169 -7.36 8.98 13.03
N GLN A 170 -6.03 8.99 12.98
CA GLN A 170 -5.22 9.65 11.96
C GLN A 170 -4.63 8.65 10.96
N THR A 171 -4.38 7.42 11.43
CA THR A 171 -3.74 6.37 10.64
C THR A 171 -4.46 5.05 10.85
N LEU A 172 -4.90 4.45 9.75
CA LEU A 172 -5.52 3.13 9.71
C LEU A 172 -4.82 2.25 8.67
N TYR A 173 -4.14 1.20 9.16
CA TYR A 173 -3.66 0.09 8.34
C TYR A 173 -4.49 -1.15 8.68
N CYS A 174 -5.30 -1.57 7.71
CA CYS A 174 -6.17 -2.75 7.78
C CYS A 174 -6.04 -3.62 6.53
N ASP A 175 -4.93 -3.46 5.80
CA ASP A 175 -4.58 -4.24 4.63
C ASP A 175 -4.36 -5.72 4.93
N ASN A 176 -4.37 -6.53 3.88
CA ASN A 176 -4.14 -7.98 3.94
C ASN A 176 -5.02 -8.67 5.00
N ASN A 177 -6.33 -8.44 4.88
CA ASN A 177 -7.36 -8.99 5.73
C ASN A 177 -8.46 -9.63 4.86
N ARG A 178 -9.66 -9.85 5.41
CA ARG A 178 -10.80 -10.42 4.70
C ARG A 178 -11.99 -9.47 4.67
N LEU A 179 -11.75 -8.16 4.77
CA LEU A 179 -12.79 -7.14 4.83
C LEU A 179 -13.59 -7.12 3.53
N SER A 180 -14.91 -7.27 3.65
CA SER A 180 -15.86 -7.14 2.53
C SER A 180 -16.50 -5.75 2.45
N SER A 181 -16.44 -5.00 3.56
CA SER A 181 -16.90 -3.62 3.68
C SER A 181 -16.07 -2.90 4.74
N LEU A 182 -15.97 -1.57 4.61
CA LEU A 182 -15.31 -0.70 5.57
C LEU A 182 -16.00 0.67 5.52
N ASP A 183 -16.57 1.12 6.64
CA ASP A 183 -17.21 2.45 6.75
C ASP A 183 -16.27 3.43 7.46
N VAL A 184 -15.61 4.30 6.69
CA VAL A 184 -14.63 5.26 7.19
C VAL A 184 -15.16 6.69 7.29
N ARG A 185 -16.39 6.97 6.87
CA ARG A 185 -16.91 8.34 6.62
C ARG A 185 -16.92 9.26 7.85
N HIS A 186 -16.81 8.67 9.05
CA HIS A 186 -16.80 9.40 10.32
C HIS A 186 -15.38 9.73 10.82
N LEU A 187 -14.33 9.24 10.14
CA LEU A 187 -12.94 9.40 10.55
C LEU A 187 -12.38 10.74 10.03
N THR A 188 -12.96 11.86 10.46
CA THR A 188 -12.64 13.19 9.90
C THR A 188 -11.19 13.64 10.11
N ALA A 189 -10.46 13.03 11.05
CA ALA A 189 -9.04 13.28 11.32
C ALA A 189 -8.10 12.35 10.52
N LEU A 190 -8.64 11.41 9.73
CA LEU A 190 -7.85 10.40 9.02
C LEU A 190 -6.99 11.04 7.94
N GLN A 191 -5.69 10.78 8.02
CA GLN A 191 -4.67 11.27 7.10
C GLN A 191 -4.15 10.13 6.21
N TRP A 192 -4.11 8.91 6.75
CA TRP A 192 -3.63 7.73 6.06
C TRP A 192 -4.65 6.59 6.19
N LEU A 193 -5.13 6.11 5.05
CA LEU A 193 -5.94 4.90 4.95
C LEU A 193 -5.24 3.90 4.05
N ASP A 194 -4.90 2.75 4.63
CA ASP A 194 -4.44 1.58 3.89
C ASP A 194 -5.40 0.40 4.14
N CYS A 195 -6.04 -0.03 3.06
CA CYS A 195 -6.98 -1.15 3.04
C CYS A 195 -6.75 -2.09 1.84
N HIS A 196 -5.54 -2.08 1.25
CA HIS A 196 -5.23 -2.96 0.12
C HIS A 196 -5.27 -4.46 0.51
N PHE A 197 -5.28 -5.35 -0.48
CA PHE A 197 -5.43 -6.81 -0.29
C PHE A 197 -6.61 -7.16 0.62
N ASN A 198 -7.80 -6.70 0.26
CA ASN A 198 -9.06 -7.06 0.92
C ASN A 198 -10.08 -7.55 -0.12
N LYS A 199 -11.36 -7.58 0.25
CA LYS A 199 -12.46 -8.02 -0.61
C LYS A 199 -13.52 -6.91 -0.75
N LEU A 200 -13.11 -5.65 -0.65
CA LEU A 200 -14.00 -4.51 -0.71
C LEU A 200 -14.61 -4.41 -2.12
N THR A 201 -15.93 -4.32 -2.18
CA THR A 201 -16.68 -4.08 -3.44
C THR A 201 -17.08 -2.61 -3.62
N SER A 202 -17.07 -1.86 -2.52
CA SER A 202 -17.31 -0.42 -2.45
C SER A 202 -16.48 0.17 -1.31
N LEU A 203 -16.02 1.41 -1.48
CA LEU A 203 -15.38 2.19 -0.44
C LEU A 203 -15.88 3.63 -0.55
N ASP A 204 -16.55 4.11 0.50
CA ASP A 204 -17.02 5.49 0.59
C ASP A 204 -16.04 6.30 1.44
N VAL A 205 -15.24 7.13 0.77
CA VAL A 205 -14.25 8.03 1.37
C VAL A 205 -14.76 9.47 1.48
N GLN A 206 -16.04 9.72 1.20
CA GLN A 206 -16.61 11.05 1.32
C GLN A 206 -16.57 11.50 2.79
N GLY A 207 -16.23 12.77 3.02
CA GLY A 207 -16.14 13.34 4.37
C GLY A 207 -14.78 13.13 5.06
N LEU A 208 -13.72 12.79 4.31
CA LEU A 208 -12.35 12.67 4.82
C LEU A 208 -11.46 13.86 4.37
N PRO A 209 -11.71 15.11 4.85
CA PRO A 209 -11.04 16.30 4.34
C PRO A 209 -9.53 16.34 4.64
N ALA A 210 -9.07 15.58 5.63
CA ALA A 210 -7.67 15.49 6.03
C ALA A 210 -6.88 14.37 5.33
N LEU A 211 -7.54 13.54 4.50
CA LEU A 211 -6.90 12.37 3.90
C LEU A 211 -5.82 12.78 2.90
N GLN A 212 -4.60 12.32 3.14
CA GLN A 212 -3.42 12.60 2.32
C GLN A 212 -3.01 11.40 1.48
N VAL A 213 -3.17 10.20 2.04
CA VAL A 213 -2.84 8.94 1.37
C VAL A 213 -4.03 7.99 1.45
N LEU A 214 -4.45 7.51 0.28
CA LEU A 214 -5.44 6.45 0.13
C LEU A 214 -4.82 5.30 -0.66
N GLU A 215 -4.65 4.16 0.02
CA GLU A 215 -4.25 2.88 -0.57
C GLU A 215 -5.43 1.90 -0.46
N CYS A 216 -5.98 1.55 -1.62
CA CYS A 216 -7.14 0.68 -1.77
C CYS A 216 -6.98 -0.30 -2.95
N SER A 217 -5.74 -0.57 -3.36
CA SER A 217 -5.42 -1.55 -4.39
C SER A 217 -5.87 -2.96 -4.02
N ASP A 218 -5.83 -3.88 -4.98
CA ASP A 218 -6.06 -5.31 -4.75
C ASP A 218 -7.38 -5.57 -4.01
N ASN A 219 -8.44 -4.96 -4.55
CA ASN A 219 -9.80 -5.08 -4.06
C ASN A 219 -10.73 -5.41 -5.24
N GLN A 220 -12.04 -5.21 -5.09
CA GLN A 220 -13.03 -5.48 -6.12
C GLN A 220 -13.90 -4.24 -6.39
N LEU A 221 -13.34 -3.06 -6.20
CA LEU A 221 -14.03 -1.78 -6.37
C LEU A 221 -14.42 -1.60 -7.84
N THR A 222 -15.69 -1.27 -8.08
CA THR A 222 -16.20 -0.93 -9.42
C THR A 222 -16.32 0.58 -9.63
N LEU A 223 -16.42 1.33 -8.53
CA LEU A 223 -16.51 2.77 -8.47
C LEU A 223 -15.67 3.23 -7.27
N LEU A 224 -15.01 4.39 -7.43
CA LEU A 224 -14.31 5.07 -6.36
C LEU A 224 -14.52 6.57 -6.54
N ASP A 225 -15.30 7.17 -5.64
CA ASP A 225 -15.54 8.61 -5.62
C ASP A 225 -14.55 9.28 -4.66
N VAL A 226 -13.55 9.93 -5.24
CA VAL A 226 -12.51 10.70 -4.54
C VAL A 226 -12.78 12.21 -4.58
N GLN A 227 -13.92 12.65 -5.12
CA GLN A 227 -14.27 14.07 -5.08
C GLN A 227 -14.36 14.54 -3.62
N GLY A 228 -13.96 15.78 -3.35
CA GLY A 228 -14.02 16.32 -1.99
C GLY A 228 -12.87 15.88 -1.05
N LEU A 229 -11.78 15.32 -1.60
CA LEU A 229 -10.54 15.04 -0.87
C LEU A 229 -9.44 16.07 -1.19
N PRO A 230 -9.56 17.33 -0.72
CA PRO A 230 -8.67 18.42 -1.14
C PRO A 230 -7.20 18.25 -0.68
N ALA A 231 -6.97 17.45 0.36
CA ALA A 231 -5.64 17.19 0.90
C ALA A 231 -4.94 15.98 0.27
N LEU A 232 -5.62 15.24 -0.63
CA LEU A 232 -5.08 13.99 -1.15
C LEU A 232 -3.84 14.24 -2.02
N GLN A 233 -2.75 13.58 -1.64
CA GLN A 233 -1.44 13.65 -2.29
C GLN A 233 -1.11 12.36 -3.03
N LYS A 234 -1.53 11.21 -2.50
CA LYS A 234 -1.24 9.90 -3.09
C LYS A 234 -2.51 9.07 -3.15
N LEU A 235 -2.81 8.58 -4.35
CA LEU A 235 -3.93 7.68 -4.60
C LEU A 235 -3.41 6.41 -5.27
N TYR A 236 -3.58 5.31 -4.58
CA TYR A 236 -3.30 3.97 -5.05
C TYR A 236 -4.61 3.18 -5.11
N CYS A 237 -5.02 2.83 -6.31
CA CYS A 237 -6.29 2.15 -6.61
C CYS A 237 -6.16 1.15 -7.76
N GLN A 238 -4.93 0.73 -8.05
CA GLN A 238 -4.63 -0.33 -9.02
C GLN A 238 -5.29 -1.67 -8.65
N ASP A 239 -5.31 -2.62 -9.57
CA ASP A 239 -5.79 -3.99 -9.32
C ASP A 239 -7.23 -4.02 -8.78
N ASN A 240 -8.11 -3.29 -9.45
CA ASN A 240 -9.53 -3.18 -9.13
C ASN A 240 -10.38 -3.38 -10.41
N LYS A 241 -11.65 -2.98 -10.37
CA LYS A 241 -12.59 -3.08 -11.50
C LYS A 241 -13.20 -1.71 -11.82
N ILE A 242 -12.49 -0.62 -11.51
CA ILE A 242 -12.98 0.75 -11.61
C ILE A 242 -13.20 1.10 -13.08
N THR A 243 -14.40 1.53 -13.43
CA THR A 243 -14.77 1.89 -14.81
C THR A 243 -14.63 3.39 -15.10
N SER A 244 -14.65 4.22 -14.06
CA SER A 244 -14.52 5.67 -14.16
C SER A 244 -13.90 6.23 -12.90
N LEU A 245 -12.96 7.16 -13.05
CA LEU A 245 -12.26 7.81 -11.95
C LEU A 245 -12.18 9.31 -12.23
N ASP A 246 -12.76 10.14 -11.35
CA ASP A 246 -12.72 11.59 -11.48
C ASP A 246 -11.76 12.22 -10.47
N VAL A 247 -10.58 12.60 -10.96
CA VAL A 247 -9.50 13.20 -10.16
C VAL A 247 -9.37 14.71 -10.34
N ARG A 248 -10.25 15.36 -11.09
CA ARG A 248 -10.07 16.78 -11.52
C ARG A 248 -9.98 17.78 -10.36
N GLY A 249 -10.53 17.43 -9.20
CA GLY A 249 -10.50 18.26 -7.99
C GLY A 249 -9.26 18.08 -7.12
N LEU A 250 -8.40 17.10 -7.40
CA LEU A 250 -7.29 16.68 -6.54
C LEU A 250 -6.01 17.47 -6.86
N THR A 251 -6.05 18.80 -6.76
CA THR A 251 -4.95 19.66 -7.21
C THR A 251 -3.63 19.48 -6.44
N SER A 252 -3.67 18.84 -5.28
CA SER A 252 -2.50 18.47 -4.47
C SER A 252 -1.93 17.08 -4.79
N LEU A 253 -2.55 16.34 -5.72
CA LEU A 253 -2.15 14.98 -6.06
C LEU A 253 -0.77 14.96 -6.72
N GLN A 254 0.12 14.15 -6.15
CA GLN A 254 1.51 13.95 -6.58
C GLN A 254 1.69 12.56 -7.21
N VAL A 255 0.99 11.55 -6.70
CA VAL A 255 1.06 10.17 -7.19
C VAL A 255 -0.33 9.65 -7.49
N LEU A 256 -0.52 9.13 -8.70
CA LEU A 256 -1.73 8.43 -9.11
C LEU A 256 -1.38 7.06 -9.71
N MET A 257 -1.69 6.01 -8.96
CA MET A 257 -1.61 4.62 -9.41
C MET A 257 -3.03 4.08 -9.62
N CYS A 258 -3.39 3.87 -10.88
CA CYS A 258 -4.71 3.39 -11.30
C CYS A 258 -4.63 2.34 -12.41
N TYR A 259 -3.49 1.67 -12.51
CA TYR A 259 -3.27 0.60 -13.48
C TYR A 259 -4.13 -0.64 -13.17
N ASP A 260 -4.22 -1.58 -14.11
CA ASP A 260 -5.01 -2.82 -13.97
C ASP A 260 -6.45 -2.56 -13.50
N ASN A 261 -7.14 -1.69 -14.24
CA ASN A 261 -8.54 -1.32 -14.03
C ASN A 261 -9.32 -1.41 -15.35
N ARG A 262 -10.48 -0.75 -15.43
CA ARG A 262 -11.36 -0.76 -16.62
C ARG A 262 -11.67 0.65 -17.10
N LEU A 263 -10.77 1.60 -16.88
CA LEU A 263 -10.93 3.00 -17.24
C LEU A 263 -10.93 3.13 -18.77
N THR A 264 -11.93 3.82 -19.32
CA THR A 264 -11.98 4.17 -20.76
C THR A 264 -11.53 5.59 -21.05
N ALA A 265 -11.46 6.42 -20.01
CA ALA A 265 -11.01 7.81 -20.07
C ALA A 265 -10.45 8.21 -18.72
N LEU A 266 -9.44 9.09 -18.73
CA LEU A 266 -8.85 9.67 -17.53
C LEU A 266 -8.51 11.13 -17.80
N ASN A 267 -9.00 12.04 -16.95
CA ASN A 267 -8.73 13.47 -17.08
C ASN A 267 -7.83 13.95 -15.95
N VAL A 268 -6.54 14.08 -16.26
CA VAL A 268 -5.49 14.58 -15.37
C VAL A 268 -5.16 16.06 -15.60
N ARG A 269 -5.93 16.76 -16.45
CA ARG A 269 -5.67 18.17 -16.73
C ARG A 269 -5.73 18.98 -15.43
N ARG A 270 -4.78 19.89 -15.25
CA ARG A 270 -4.62 20.77 -14.07
C ARG A 270 -4.07 20.09 -12.80
N LEU A 271 -3.72 18.81 -12.84
CA LEU A 271 -2.99 18.16 -11.74
C LEU A 271 -1.51 18.55 -11.79
N THR A 272 -1.20 19.85 -11.73
CA THR A 272 0.16 20.38 -11.99
C THR A 272 1.19 19.96 -10.94
N ALA A 273 0.74 19.41 -9.80
CA ALA A 273 1.60 18.81 -8.77
C ALA A 273 1.94 17.34 -9.04
N LEU A 274 1.31 16.71 -10.05
CA LEU A 274 1.48 15.29 -10.35
C LEU A 274 2.91 15.01 -10.81
N GLN A 275 3.59 14.11 -10.11
CA GLN A 275 4.95 13.67 -10.34
C GLN A 275 4.97 12.26 -10.95
N GLU A 276 4.01 11.43 -10.58
CA GLU A 276 3.93 10.04 -11.02
C GLU A 276 2.50 9.69 -11.42
N LEU A 277 2.37 9.17 -12.64
CA LEU A 277 1.11 8.69 -13.19
C LEU A 277 1.34 7.30 -13.78
N ASN A 278 0.74 6.30 -13.15
CA ASN A 278 0.58 4.98 -13.76
C ASN A 278 -0.90 4.70 -14.02
N CYS A 279 -1.24 4.65 -15.31
CA CYS A 279 -2.57 4.31 -15.81
C CYS A 279 -2.52 3.16 -16.84
N SER A 280 -1.47 2.34 -16.79
CA SER A 280 -1.30 1.20 -17.68
C SER A 280 -2.40 0.16 -17.51
N SER A 281 -2.51 -0.78 -18.46
CA SER A 281 -3.47 -1.89 -18.40
C SER A 281 -4.91 -1.43 -18.14
N ASN A 282 -5.38 -0.53 -19.00
CA ASN A 282 -6.75 0.00 -18.99
C ASN A 282 -7.30 -0.01 -20.44
N ALA A 283 -8.37 0.73 -20.70
CA ALA A 283 -8.95 0.88 -22.04
C ALA A 283 -8.99 2.36 -22.49
N ILE A 284 -8.04 3.18 -22.03
CA ILE A 284 -8.00 4.62 -22.26
C ILE A 284 -7.67 4.89 -23.73
N ALA A 285 -8.56 5.59 -24.43
CA ALA A 285 -8.39 5.92 -25.85
C ALA A 285 -7.60 7.22 -26.09
N SER A 286 -7.59 8.12 -25.11
CA SER A 286 -6.86 9.38 -25.18
C SER A 286 -6.55 9.90 -23.78
N ILE A 287 -5.36 10.45 -23.58
CA ILE A 287 -4.96 11.13 -22.36
C ILE A 287 -4.29 12.46 -22.69
N ASP A 288 -4.63 13.52 -21.94
CA ASP A 288 -4.05 14.85 -22.12
C ASP A 288 -3.20 15.21 -20.91
N VAL A 289 -1.88 15.05 -21.08
CA VAL A 289 -0.87 15.31 -20.05
C VAL A 289 -0.21 16.68 -20.22
N ARG A 290 -0.67 17.52 -21.14
CA ARG A 290 -0.02 18.82 -21.42
C ARG A 290 -0.09 19.73 -20.20
N GLY A 291 1.03 20.38 -19.91
CA GLY A 291 1.17 21.29 -18.78
C GLY A 291 1.41 20.60 -17.42
N LEU A 292 1.54 19.27 -17.38
CA LEU A 292 1.97 18.55 -16.18
C LEU A 292 3.49 18.63 -16.02
N THR A 293 4.04 19.84 -15.90
CA THR A 293 5.48 20.09 -15.97
C THR A 293 6.28 19.48 -14.81
N ALA A 294 5.62 19.03 -13.74
CA ALA A 294 6.22 18.31 -12.63
C ALA A 294 6.29 16.79 -12.83
N LEU A 295 5.66 16.25 -13.88
CA LEU A 295 5.57 14.82 -14.14
C LEU A 295 6.95 14.25 -14.47
N GLN A 296 7.38 13.27 -13.68
CA GLN A 296 8.65 12.57 -13.78
C GLN A 296 8.46 11.17 -14.36
N VAL A 297 7.38 10.50 -14.00
CA VAL A 297 7.07 9.14 -14.45
C VAL A 297 5.68 9.12 -15.08
N LEU A 298 5.62 8.64 -16.31
CA LEU A 298 4.37 8.38 -17.04
C LEU A 298 4.36 6.97 -17.60
N TYR A 299 3.55 6.10 -16.99
CA TYR A 299 3.24 4.78 -17.52
C TYR A 299 1.80 4.75 -18.00
N CYS A 300 1.63 4.49 -19.29
CA CYS A 300 0.35 4.44 -19.98
C CYS A 300 0.28 3.28 -20.98
N ASP A 301 1.13 2.27 -20.78
CA ASP A 301 1.22 1.06 -21.57
C ASP A 301 -0.09 0.27 -21.56
N ASN A 302 -0.29 -0.61 -22.52
CA ASN A 302 -1.43 -1.52 -22.59
C ASN A 302 -2.78 -0.77 -22.47
N ASN A 303 -2.99 0.15 -23.41
CA ASN A 303 -4.17 1.00 -23.51
C ASN A 303 -4.66 1.04 -24.98
N ARG A 304 -5.43 2.08 -25.34
CA ARG A 304 -5.96 2.27 -26.71
C ARG A 304 -5.58 3.62 -27.29
N LEU A 305 -4.46 4.20 -26.83
CA LEU A 305 -4.02 5.52 -27.24
C LEU A 305 -3.66 5.52 -28.72
N THR A 306 -4.26 6.44 -29.49
CA THR A 306 -3.90 6.66 -30.91
C THR A 306 -2.90 7.80 -31.09
N SER A 307 -2.74 8.64 -30.08
CA SER A 307 -1.81 9.76 -30.04
C SER A 307 -1.42 10.06 -28.61
N LEU A 308 -0.19 10.51 -28.40
CA LEU A 308 0.31 10.94 -27.11
C LEU A 308 1.19 12.18 -27.29
N ASP A 309 0.78 13.29 -26.68
CA ASP A 309 1.54 14.55 -26.69
C ASP A 309 2.20 14.77 -25.33
N VAL A 310 3.50 14.52 -25.27
CA VAL A 310 4.36 14.69 -24.10
C VAL A 310 5.18 15.98 -24.16
N GLN A 311 4.95 16.86 -25.15
CA GLN A 311 5.79 18.05 -25.30
C GLN A 311 5.65 18.99 -24.09
N GLY A 312 6.78 19.53 -23.65
CA GLY A 312 6.86 20.43 -22.50
C GLY A 312 6.86 19.74 -21.14
N LEU A 313 6.83 18.40 -21.07
CA LEU A 313 7.06 17.64 -19.84
C LEU A 313 8.55 17.61 -19.48
N THR A 314 9.13 18.77 -19.19
CA THR A 314 10.58 18.93 -19.04
C THR A 314 11.20 18.14 -17.89
N ALA A 315 10.39 17.72 -16.92
CA ALA A 315 10.81 16.88 -15.79
C ALA A 315 10.68 15.37 -16.06
N LEU A 316 10.11 14.96 -17.20
CA LEU A 316 9.83 13.55 -17.50
C LEU A 316 11.12 12.77 -17.64
N GLN A 317 11.30 11.79 -16.75
CA GLN A 317 12.44 10.88 -16.68
C GLN A 317 12.10 9.54 -17.31
N GLU A 318 10.87 9.06 -17.10
CA GLU A 318 10.45 7.75 -17.56
C GLU A 318 9.13 7.85 -18.32
N LEU A 319 9.12 7.31 -19.53
CA LEU A 319 7.94 7.20 -20.36
C LEU A 319 7.78 5.76 -20.83
N ALA A 320 6.71 5.11 -20.39
CA ALA A 320 6.28 3.83 -20.91
C ALA A 320 4.89 4.02 -21.56
N CYS A 321 4.83 3.74 -22.87
CA CYS A 321 3.62 3.84 -23.68
C CYS A 321 3.51 2.67 -24.69
N SER A 322 4.07 1.51 -24.35
CA SER A 322 3.98 0.30 -25.19
C SER A 322 2.54 -0.19 -25.31
N ASP A 323 2.28 -1.16 -26.18
CA ASP A 323 0.99 -1.83 -26.29
C ASP A 323 -0.18 -0.85 -26.47
N ASN A 324 -0.04 0.05 -27.44
CA ASN A 324 -1.01 1.07 -27.78
C ASN A 324 -1.23 1.10 -29.31
N GLN A 325 -1.82 2.17 -29.83
CA GLN A 325 -2.10 2.34 -31.26
C GLN A 325 -1.44 3.61 -31.82
N LEU A 326 -0.31 4.03 -31.23
CA LEU A 326 0.41 5.23 -31.62
C LEU A 326 1.02 5.05 -33.01
N THR A 327 0.82 6.03 -33.90
CA THR A 327 1.47 6.08 -35.22
C THR A 327 2.65 7.05 -35.27
N ALA A 328 2.80 7.87 -34.24
CA ALA A 328 3.91 8.77 -34.06
C ALA A 328 4.08 9.09 -32.57
N LEU A 329 5.31 9.37 -32.16
CA LEU A 329 5.66 9.88 -30.85
C LEU A 329 6.74 10.94 -31.03
N ASN A 330 6.64 12.05 -30.30
CA ASN A 330 7.64 13.11 -30.32
C ASN A 330 8.16 13.36 -28.91
N VAL A 331 9.41 12.97 -28.67
CA VAL A 331 10.11 13.16 -27.39
C VAL A 331 11.09 14.34 -27.41
N GLN A 332 11.02 15.18 -28.45
CA GLN A 332 11.85 16.39 -28.55
C GLN A 332 11.53 17.36 -27.40
N GLY A 333 12.57 17.86 -26.75
CA GLY A 333 12.42 18.83 -25.65
C GLY A 333 12.14 18.19 -24.29
N LEU A 334 12.44 16.89 -24.13
CA LEU A 334 12.41 16.17 -22.86
C LEU A 334 13.85 15.98 -22.34
N PRO A 335 14.50 17.01 -21.77
CA PRO A 335 15.91 16.95 -21.41
C PRO A 335 16.22 15.97 -20.26
N ALA A 336 15.21 15.63 -19.44
CA ALA A 336 15.36 14.72 -18.31
C ALA A 336 15.14 13.24 -18.67
N LEU A 337 14.71 12.91 -19.90
CA LEU A 337 14.28 11.57 -20.27
C LEU A 337 15.43 10.56 -20.19
N GLN A 338 15.19 9.45 -19.50
CA GLN A 338 16.15 8.40 -19.17
C GLN A 338 15.69 7.02 -19.62
N ALA A 339 14.40 6.72 -19.47
CA ALA A 339 13.81 5.46 -19.90
C ALA A 339 12.65 5.72 -20.85
N LEU A 340 12.62 4.98 -21.95
CA LEU A 340 11.61 5.11 -22.99
C LEU A 340 11.16 3.73 -23.52
N GLY A 341 9.95 3.33 -23.22
CA GLY A 341 9.26 2.17 -23.81
C GLY A 341 8.15 2.63 -24.75
N PHE A 342 8.18 2.21 -26.01
CA PHE A 342 7.14 2.52 -27.01
C PHE A 342 6.87 1.37 -27.98
N GLN A 343 7.44 0.18 -27.73
CA GLN A 343 7.22 -1.02 -28.51
C GLN A 343 5.74 -1.42 -28.59
N ASP A 344 5.39 -2.32 -29.50
CA ASP A 344 4.00 -2.80 -29.66
C ASP A 344 3.00 -1.68 -29.93
N ASN A 345 3.39 -0.75 -30.79
CA ASN A 345 2.55 0.33 -31.32
C ASN A 345 2.36 0.17 -32.85
N ARG A 346 1.80 1.19 -33.51
CA ARG A 346 1.67 1.23 -34.98
C ARG A 346 2.71 2.16 -35.61
N LEU A 347 3.94 2.09 -35.11
CA LEU A 347 5.04 2.97 -35.52
C LEU A 347 5.71 2.41 -36.77
N GLU A 348 5.62 3.16 -37.87
CA GLU A 348 6.37 2.87 -39.09
C GLU A 348 7.82 3.40 -38.98
N GLU A 349 8.69 3.00 -39.91
CA GLU A 349 10.14 3.28 -39.88
C GLU A 349 10.43 4.78 -39.76
N ASP A 350 9.73 5.61 -40.51
CA ASP A 350 9.82 7.08 -40.42
C ASP A 350 9.52 7.62 -39.01
N ALA A 351 8.57 7.00 -38.31
CA ALA A 351 8.24 7.38 -36.94
C ALA A 351 9.34 6.96 -35.98
N LEU A 352 9.90 5.75 -36.15
CA LEU A 352 11.05 5.28 -35.37
C LEU A 352 12.27 6.19 -35.57
N ILE A 353 12.59 6.56 -36.81
CA ILE A 353 13.68 7.50 -37.15
C ILE A 353 13.47 8.84 -36.44
N ARG A 354 12.25 9.39 -36.46
CA ARG A 354 11.93 10.66 -35.76
C ARG A 354 12.13 10.52 -34.26
N ILE A 355 11.66 9.45 -33.64
CA ILE A 355 11.82 9.19 -32.21
C ILE A 355 13.31 9.16 -31.84
N LEU A 356 14.10 8.32 -32.52
CA LEU A 356 15.55 8.17 -32.27
C LEU A 356 16.30 9.50 -32.43
N ASN A 357 15.98 10.28 -33.46
CA ASN A 357 16.58 11.59 -33.67
C ASN A 357 16.15 12.63 -32.63
N SER A 358 14.96 12.48 -32.04
CA SER A 358 14.43 13.39 -31.01
C SER A 358 14.88 13.08 -29.59
N LEU A 359 15.53 11.93 -29.35
CA LEU A 359 16.11 11.58 -28.06
C LEU A 359 17.09 12.67 -27.57
N PRO A 360 17.07 13.02 -26.27
CA PRO A 360 17.98 14.02 -25.71
C PRO A 360 19.42 13.50 -25.68
N ASP A 361 20.37 14.43 -25.78
CA ASP A 361 21.79 14.16 -25.52
C ASP A 361 22.02 13.99 -24.02
N ARG A 362 22.31 12.76 -23.58
CA ARG A 362 22.52 12.43 -22.17
C ARG A 362 23.99 12.67 -21.81
N LYS A 363 24.26 13.88 -21.30
CA LYS A 363 25.58 14.30 -20.78
C LYS A 363 25.84 13.79 -19.36
N THR A 364 25.35 12.59 -19.05
CA THR A 364 25.45 11.92 -17.75
C THR A 364 26.28 10.65 -17.92
N ASP A 365 26.90 10.18 -16.83
CA ASP A 365 27.62 8.89 -16.83
C ASP A 365 26.67 7.69 -16.96
N GLU A 366 25.37 7.90 -16.66
CA GLU A 366 24.32 6.91 -16.80
C GLU A 366 23.69 6.93 -18.19
N GLU A 367 23.76 5.79 -18.87
CA GLU A 367 23.15 5.55 -20.18
C GLU A 367 21.62 5.66 -20.12
N GLY A 368 21.02 6.17 -21.19
CA GLY A 368 19.57 6.10 -21.39
C GLY A 368 19.16 4.74 -21.92
N LEU A 369 17.93 4.31 -21.63
CA LEU A 369 17.38 3.03 -22.05
C LEU A 369 16.17 3.27 -22.94
N ALA A 370 16.19 2.78 -24.18
CA ALA A 370 15.01 2.76 -25.04
C ALA A 370 14.71 1.36 -25.55
N VAL A 371 13.46 0.93 -25.43
CA VAL A 371 12.96 -0.33 -26.00
C VAL A 371 12.27 -0.02 -27.32
N LEU A 372 12.83 -0.52 -28.42
CA LEU A 372 12.38 -0.17 -29.78
C LEU A 372 11.24 -1.04 -30.27
N TYR A 373 11.31 -2.34 -29.97
CA TYR A 373 10.36 -3.33 -30.43
C TYR A 373 10.40 -4.59 -29.55
N SER A 374 9.36 -5.40 -29.63
CA SER A 374 9.27 -6.71 -28.96
C SER A 374 9.59 -7.87 -29.90
N GLU A 375 10.10 -8.97 -29.37
CA GLU A 375 10.30 -10.20 -30.11
C GLU A 375 8.97 -10.67 -30.72
N GLY A 376 8.96 -10.94 -32.03
CA GLY A 376 7.74 -11.26 -32.77
C GLY A 376 6.96 -10.05 -33.29
N GLU A 377 7.30 -8.82 -32.89
CA GLU A 377 6.71 -7.60 -33.45
C GLU A 377 7.07 -7.48 -34.95
N LYS A 378 6.05 -7.24 -35.79
CA LYS A 378 6.24 -7.07 -37.23
C LYS A 378 6.70 -5.64 -37.52
N LEU A 379 7.98 -5.37 -37.31
CA LEU A 379 8.59 -4.13 -37.79
C LEU A 379 8.46 -4.00 -39.33
N PRO A 380 8.39 -2.77 -39.87
CA PRO A 380 8.38 -2.54 -41.31
C PRO A 380 9.63 -3.18 -41.95
N LYS A 381 9.44 -4.19 -42.81
CA LYS A 381 10.54 -4.95 -43.41
C LYS A 381 10.93 -4.37 -44.76
N GLU A 382 12.23 -4.15 -44.97
CA GLU A 382 12.87 -4.54 -46.23
C GLU A 382 13.55 -5.90 -46.02
N SER A 383 13.11 -6.90 -46.77
CA SER A 383 13.72 -8.23 -46.95
C SER A 383 14.51 -8.83 -45.76
N GLY A 384 13.81 -9.60 -44.91
CA GLY A 384 14.42 -10.72 -44.17
C GLY A 384 15.21 -10.42 -42.89
N SER A 385 15.40 -9.16 -42.50
CA SER A 385 16.03 -8.78 -41.21
C SER A 385 14.97 -8.35 -40.17
N ALA A 386 15.27 -8.54 -38.88
CA ALA A 386 14.39 -8.23 -37.74
C ALA A 386 14.32 -6.73 -37.39
N VAL A 387 15.15 -5.89 -38.01
CA VAL A 387 15.25 -4.44 -37.75
C VAL A 387 15.09 -3.68 -39.08
N PRO A 388 14.49 -2.46 -39.10
CA PRO A 388 14.41 -1.65 -40.30
C PRO A 388 15.81 -1.41 -40.89
N ALA A 389 15.92 -1.56 -42.21
CA ALA A 389 17.20 -1.71 -42.89
C ALA A 389 17.59 -0.49 -43.74
N SER A 390 16.87 0.63 -43.64
CA SER A 390 17.25 1.85 -44.39
C SER A 390 18.54 2.46 -43.85
N ALA A 391 19.24 3.19 -44.73
CA ALA A 391 20.43 3.94 -44.34
C ALA A 391 20.08 5.04 -43.33
N GLU A 392 18.89 5.63 -43.46
CA GLU A 392 18.34 6.65 -42.59
C GLU A 392 18.10 6.11 -41.18
N PHE A 393 17.52 4.91 -41.05
CA PHE A 393 17.35 4.25 -39.77
C PHE A 393 18.70 3.93 -39.12
N ARG A 394 19.64 3.34 -39.86
CA ARG A 394 21.00 3.07 -39.35
C ARG A 394 21.69 4.34 -38.85
N ALA A 395 21.54 5.46 -39.57
CA ALA A 395 22.08 6.76 -39.16
C ALA A 395 21.42 7.28 -37.87
N ALA A 396 20.09 7.22 -37.77
CA ALA A 396 19.36 7.63 -36.56
C ALA A 396 19.70 6.77 -35.34
N PHE A 397 19.82 5.45 -35.53
CA PHE A 397 20.24 4.51 -34.50
C PHE A 397 21.65 4.83 -33.97
N LYS A 398 22.61 5.10 -34.88
CA LYS A 398 23.97 5.51 -34.49
C LYS A 398 23.97 6.85 -33.77
N ALA A 399 23.17 7.82 -34.22
CA ALA A 399 23.04 9.12 -33.56
C ALA A 399 22.46 8.99 -32.15
N ALA A 400 21.48 8.11 -31.93
CA ALA A 400 20.95 7.82 -30.60
C ALA A 400 22.04 7.23 -29.68
N LYS A 401 22.84 6.25 -30.15
CA LYS A 401 23.97 5.72 -29.37
C LYS A 401 25.01 6.79 -29.03
N GLN A 402 25.30 7.72 -29.94
CA GLN A 402 26.22 8.85 -29.68
C GLN A 402 25.69 9.81 -28.61
N LYS A 403 24.38 9.88 -28.41
CA LYS A 403 23.71 10.63 -27.35
C LYS A 403 23.66 9.85 -26.02
N ASN A 404 24.45 8.79 -25.89
CA ASN A 404 24.52 7.91 -24.72
C ASN A 404 23.23 7.12 -24.43
N TRP A 405 22.56 6.61 -25.48
CA TRP A 405 21.41 5.71 -25.36
C TRP A 405 21.75 4.28 -25.74
N LYS A 406 21.34 3.32 -24.90
CA LYS A 406 21.25 1.91 -25.23
C LYS A 406 19.85 1.58 -25.74
N LEU A 407 19.82 0.80 -26.82
CA LEU A 407 18.61 0.48 -27.57
C LEU A 407 18.38 -1.03 -27.47
N TYR A 408 17.21 -1.42 -27.02
CA TYR A 408 16.87 -2.80 -26.67
C TYR A 408 15.71 -3.33 -27.51
N MET A 409 15.73 -4.64 -27.70
CA MET A 409 14.58 -5.45 -28.07
C MET A 409 14.08 -6.16 -26.81
N GLN A 410 12.77 -6.15 -26.58
CA GLN A 410 12.16 -6.93 -25.49
C GLN A 410 11.99 -8.39 -25.93
N THR A 411 12.41 -9.35 -25.12
CA THR A 411 12.23 -10.80 -25.37
C THR A 411 10.86 -11.27 -24.87
N GLU A 412 10.43 -12.46 -25.30
CA GLU A 412 9.14 -13.04 -24.85
C GLU A 412 9.05 -13.20 -23.32
N ASP A 413 10.19 -13.40 -22.64
CA ASP A 413 10.28 -13.52 -21.17
C ASP A 413 10.24 -12.16 -20.44
N GLY A 414 10.15 -11.05 -21.17
CA GLY A 414 10.13 -9.68 -20.64
C GLY A 414 11.52 -9.07 -20.41
N ASP A 415 12.60 -9.81 -20.68
CA ASP A 415 13.98 -9.33 -20.59
C ASP A 415 14.35 -8.43 -21.78
N GLY A 416 15.40 -7.62 -21.62
CA GLY A 416 15.91 -6.75 -22.69
C GLY A 416 17.19 -7.30 -23.31
N THR A 417 17.21 -7.51 -24.62
CA THR A 417 18.44 -7.78 -25.39
C THR A 417 18.90 -6.51 -26.11
N GLU A 418 20.14 -6.06 -25.86
CA GLU A 418 20.67 -4.87 -26.54
C GLU A 418 20.83 -5.14 -28.05
N ILE A 419 20.29 -4.23 -28.87
CA ILE A 419 20.36 -4.31 -30.33
C ILE A 419 21.77 -3.94 -30.80
N ARG A 420 22.36 -4.82 -31.60
CA ARG A 420 23.63 -4.61 -32.30
C ARG A 420 23.40 -4.68 -33.81
N LEU A 421 23.52 -3.54 -34.48
CA LEU A 421 23.56 -3.49 -35.94
C LEU A 421 24.96 -3.89 -36.40
N GLN A 422 25.07 -4.80 -37.37
CA GLN A 422 26.35 -5.12 -38.01
C GLN A 422 26.82 -3.90 -38.81
N GLU A 423 28.10 -3.53 -38.68
CA GLU A 423 28.72 -2.52 -39.53
C GLU A 423 28.97 -3.14 -40.91
N GLU A 424 28.40 -2.56 -41.97
CA GLU A 424 28.74 -2.88 -43.37
C GLU A 424 30.06 -2.23 -43.79
#